data_AF-A0A374ALV9-F1
#
_entry.id   AF-A0A374ALV9-F1
#
_cell.length_a   1.000
_cell.length_b   1.000
_cell.length_c   1.000
_cell.angle_alpha   90.00
_cell.angle_beta   90.00
_cell.angle_gamma   90.00
#
_symmetry.space_group_name_H-M   'P 1'
#
loop_
_entity.id
_entity.type
_entity.pdbx_description
1 polymer ?
#
loop_
_entity_poly.entity_id
_entity_poly.type
_entity_poly.pdbx_seq_one_letter_code
_entity_poly.pdbx_strand_id
1 'polypeptide(L)'
;MKALRIKLHQTSANYRKEETIDNKMTYPLPPISTVTGALHSICGYTEYHKMLVSIQGNYQSMQNKIYTHHCFLNSTMDDRGLLVKMKNENLLSTAYDKVAEAKKSQGNSFLKGITIQVYNQGLLDEYRNLKEMGNKIALWKKSEEYTDKVVMYKTKKQQLTKQKKTLDKKSTEYTDFVEKEKELKQEEKDWKNKIKEYEETHYKKPIAKFRSLTKSVKKYEILNNITLILHIQAEESVLQDIMENIYDLKSLGRSEDFVDVEEIKLVDLVEPEEEIISSYSAYVNYRDTKPINNVGDGNIIVLTSEGIQGTKYYMGTEYKKEKGKRIFLQDKKVPVVYVSNHSVDEESKNVWIDNAGDEQYIVNFLQK
;
A
#
# COMPACT_ATOMS: atom_id res chain seq x y z
N MET A 1 17.71 26.53 24.06
CA MET A 1 17.82 25.98 22.68
C MET A 1 16.66 26.51 21.86
N LYS A 2 16.83 26.91 20.59
CA LYS A 2 15.69 27.38 19.78
C LYS A 2 14.97 26.23 19.07
N ALA A 3 13.64 26.29 19.02
CA ALA A 3 12.81 25.37 18.24
C ALA A 3 11.54 26.06 17.73
N LEU A 4 10.94 25.51 16.69
CA LEU A 4 9.66 25.94 16.16
C LEU A 4 8.54 25.09 16.77
N ARG A 5 7.66 25.70 17.56
CA ARG A 5 6.42 25.07 18.04
C ARG A 5 5.33 25.20 16.98
N ILE A 6 4.66 24.09 16.70
CA ILE A 6 3.51 24.02 15.80
C ILE A 6 2.38 23.29 16.54
N LYS A 7 1.26 23.96 16.78
CA LYS A 7 0.05 23.39 17.35
C LYS A 7 -0.93 23.07 16.22
N LEU A 8 -1.31 21.80 16.12
CA LEU A 8 -2.20 21.29 15.07
C LEU A 8 -3.44 20.67 15.69
N HIS A 9 -4.56 20.82 14.98
CA HIS A 9 -5.80 20.13 15.27
C HIS A 9 -6.25 19.29 14.09
N GLN A 10 -6.73 18.07 14.35
CA GLN A 10 -7.37 17.22 13.35
C GLN A 10 -8.68 16.64 13.89
N THR A 11 -9.77 16.84 13.15
CA THR A 11 -11.07 16.25 13.51
C THR A 11 -11.02 14.72 13.47
N SER A 12 -10.29 14.14 12.52
CA SER A 12 -9.99 12.72 12.48
C SER A 12 -8.72 12.42 11.69
N ALA A 13 -7.99 11.36 12.07
CA ALA A 13 -6.84 10.90 11.30
C ALA A 13 -6.59 9.38 11.40
N ASN A 14 -5.89 8.84 10.41
CA ASN A 14 -5.23 7.54 10.49
C ASN A 14 -3.74 7.71 10.17
N TYR A 15 -2.90 7.54 11.19
CA TYR A 15 -1.46 7.46 11.05
C TYR A 15 -1.07 6.00 10.82
N ARG A 16 -1.20 5.54 9.58
CA ARG A 16 -1.11 4.12 9.23
C ARG A 16 0.16 3.45 9.76
N LYS A 17 -0.02 2.31 10.44
CA LYS A 17 1.06 1.36 10.77
C LYS A 17 1.50 0.57 9.54
N GLU A 18 2.77 0.62 9.20
CA GLU A 18 3.34 0.05 7.97
C GLU A 18 3.13 -1.47 7.89
N GLU A 19 3.21 -2.16 9.02
CA GLU A 19 3.05 -3.60 9.15
C GLU A 19 1.59 -4.09 8.98
N THR A 20 0.63 -3.16 8.90
CA THR A 20 -0.80 -3.50 8.83
C THR A 20 -1.37 -3.42 7.42
N ILE A 21 -1.58 -4.60 6.83
CA ILE A 21 -2.02 -4.76 5.44
C ILE A 21 -3.55 -4.83 5.35
N ASP A 22 -4.14 -5.78 6.07
CA ASP A 22 -5.57 -6.11 5.97
C ASP A 22 -6.46 -5.17 6.79
N ASN A 23 -6.25 -5.18 8.10
CA ASN A 23 -6.92 -4.30 9.04
C ASN A 23 -5.99 -3.12 9.27
N LYS A 24 -6.37 -1.96 8.76
CA LYS A 24 -5.50 -0.79 8.75
C LYS A 24 -5.53 -0.15 10.13
N MET A 25 -4.45 -0.35 10.87
CA MET A 25 -4.29 0.18 12.22
C MET A 25 -3.58 1.53 12.18
N THR A 26 -3.75 2.29 13.25
CA THR A 26 -3.14 3.61 13.41
C THR A 26 -2.13 3.62 14.55
N TYR A 27 -1.09 4.43 14.41
CA TYR A 27 -0.31 4.91 15.54
C TYR A 27 -1.17 5.88 16.37
N PRO A 28 -0.95 6.00 17.70
CA PRO A 28 -1.68 6.92 18.56
C PRO A 28 -1.36 8.40 18.31
N LEU A 29 -0.18 8.68 17.75
CA LEU A 29 0.29 10.00 17.29
C LEU A 29 0.98 9.79 15.93
N PRO A 30 1.17 10.83 15.10
CA PRO A 30 1.85 10.67 13.82
C PRO A 30 3.30 10.23 14.03
N PRO A 31 3.82 9.24 13.28
CA PRO A 31 5.23 8.88 13.36
C PRO A 31 6.10 10.01 12.80
N ILE A 32 7.38 10.03 13.21
CA ILE A 32 8.39 11.00 12.74
C ILE A 32 8.38 11.13 11.22
N SER A 33 8.32 10.00 10.52
CA SER A 33 8.29 9.92 9.07
C SER A 33 7.13 10.70 8.44
N THR A 34 5.95 10.66 9.05
CA THR A 34 4.76 11.39 8.59
C THR A 34 4.94 12.90 8.78
N VAL A 35 5.43 13.32 9.95
CA VAL A 35 5.66 14.76 10.24
C VAL A 35 6.74 15.34 9.34
N THR A 36 7.94 14.73 9.32
CA THR A 36 9.06 15.18 8.48
C THR A 36 8.70 15.13 6.99
N GLY A 37 7.99 14.08 6.55
CA GLY A 37 7.52 13.96 5.18
C GLY A 37 6.55 15.08 4.78
N ALA A 38 5.64 15.46 5.68
CA ALA A 38 4.68 16.54 5.46
C ALA A 38 5.38 17.91 5.42
N LEU A 39 6.25 18.21 6.40
CA LEU A 39 7.00 19.47 6.45
C LEU A 39 7.92 19.65 5.24
N HIS A 40 8.64 18.61 4.81
CA HIS A 40 9.43 18.69 3.56
C HIS A 40 8.56 18.82 2.32
N SER A 41 7.29 18.40 2.38
CA SER A 41 6.38 18.52 1.23
C SER A 41 5.92 19.95 1.03
N ILE A 42 5.55 20.65 2.11
CA ILE A 42 5.12 22.05 2.05
C ILE A 42 6.28 22.98 1.66
N CYS A 43 7.52 22.67 2.09
CA CYS A 43 8.71 23.43 1.71
C CYS A 43 9.21 23.11 0.28
N GLY A 44 8.55 22.20 -0.46
CA GLY A 44 8.95 21.85 -1.83
C GLY A 44 10.27 21.07 -1.95
N TYR A 45 10.86 20.60 -0.85
CA TYR A 45 12.20 19.98 -0.87
C TYR A 45 12.25 18.70 -1.70
N THR A 46 13.27 18.61 -2.56
CA THR A 46 13.58 17.40 -3.35
C THR A 46 14.52 16.44 -2.62
N GLU A 47 15.29 16.95 -1.66
CA GLU A 47 16.25 16.18 -0.87
C GLU A 47 15.84 16.17 0.62
N TYR A 48 16.58 15.38 1.41
CA TYR A 48 16.35 15.31 2.84
C TYR A 48 17.09 16.45 3.55
N HIS A 49 16.33 17.33 4.20
CA HIS A 49 16.84 18.34 5.11
C HIS A 49 16.72 17.83 6.54
N LYS A 50 17.79 17.93 7.32
CA LYS A 50 17.81 17.38 8.69
C LYS A 50 16.90 18.19 9.60
N MET A 51 16.01 17.49 10.32
CA MET A 51 15.20 18.07 11.38
C MET A 51 15.04 17.08 12.53
N LEU A 52 15.18 17.58 13.76
CA LEU A 52 14.83 16.90 14.97
C LEU A 52 13.38 17.26 15.32
N VAL A 53 12.60 16.27 15.73
CA VAL A 53 11.17 16.40 15.97
C VAL A 53 10.85 15.85 17.36
N SER A 54 10.12 16.64 18.14
CA SER A 54 9.38 16.18 19.30
C SER A 54 7.89 16.14 18.97
N ILE A 55 7.20 15.09 19.43
CA ILE A 55 5.79 14.85 19.11
C ILE A 55 5.06 14.51 20.39
N GLN A 56 4.13 15.38 20.77
CA GLN A 56 3.18 15.15 21.85
C GLN A 56 1.78 15.56 21.43
N GLY A 57 0.78 15.08 22.15
CA GLY A 57 -0.61 15.33 21.81
C GLY A 57 -1.55 14.36 22.49
N ASN A 58 -2.84 14.59 22.28
CA ASN A 58 -3.92 13.75 22.79
C ASN A 58 -4.96 13.56 21.68
N TYR A 59 -5.69 12.46 21.74
CA TYR A 59 -6.90 12.23 20.94
C TYR A 59 -8.05 11.89 21.86
N GLN A 60 -9.27 12.29 21.50
CA GLN A 60 -10.44 12.06 22.36
C GLN A 60 -10.91 10.60 22.33
N SER A 61 -10.89 9.97 21.16
CA SER A 61 -11.33 8.58 21.02
C SER A 61 -10.73 7.90 19.79
N MET A 62 -10.75 6.57 19.79
CA MET A 62 -10.41 5.75 18.63
C MET A 62 -11.62 4.88 18.25
N GLN A 63 -12.03 4.94 16.98
CA GLN A 63 -13.14 4.15 16.45
C GLN A 63 -12.69 3.18 15.35
N ASN A 64 -13.44 2.06 15.21
CA ASN A 64 -13.24 1.10 14.12
C ASN A 64 -14.26 1.34 13.01
N LYS A 65 -13.83 1.90 11.88
CA LYS A 65 -14.65 2.03 10.68
C LYS A 65 -14.62 0.71 9.90
N ILE A 66 -15.76 0.03 9.86
CA ILE A 66 -15.93 -1.23 9.14
C ILE A 66 -16.24 -0.95 7.67
N TYR A 67 -15.62 -1.70 6.76
CA TYR A 67 -15.93 -1.66 5.34
C TYR A 67 -15.93 -3.04 4.71
N THR A 68 -16.64 -3.17 3.58
CA THR A 68 -16.64 -4.39 2.78
C THR A 68 -15.47 -4.34 1.80
N HIS A 69 -14.55 -5.29 1.93
CA HIS A 69 -13.47 -5.48 0.98
C HIS A 69 -13.88 -6.51 -0.08
N HIS A 70 -13.81 -6.09 -1.34
CA HIS A 70 -14.13 -6.91 -2.51
C HIS A 70 -12.87 -7.64 -2.99
N CYS A 71 -12.85 -8.96 -2.85
CA CYS A 71 -11.73 -9.82 -3.21
C CYS A 71 -12.03 -10.56 -4.52
N PHE A 72 -11.44 -10.12 -5.62
CA PHE A 72 -11.50 -10.87 -6.88
C PHE A 72 -10.50 -12.02 -6.84
N LEU A 73 -10.95 -13.23 -7.12
CA LEU A 73 -10.09 -14.40 -7.21
C LEU A 73 -9.31 -14.40 -8.53
N ASN A 74 -8.10 -14.96 -8.51
CA ASN A 74 -7.23 -15.08 -9.69
C ASN A 74 -7.85 -15.95 -10.80
N SER A 75 -8.77 -16.84 -10.42
CA SER A 75 -9.51 -17.71 -11.33
C SER A 75 -11.01 -17.61 -11.08
N THR A 76 -11.79 -17.81 -12.15
CA THR A 76 -13.24 -17.96 -12.05
C THR A 76 -13.54 -19.36 -11.52
N MET A 77 -14.14 -19.41 -10.33
CA MET A 77 -14.54 -20.61 -9.62
C MET A 77 -15.98 -20.98 -9.97
N ASP A 78 -16.27 -22.28 -10.08
CA ASP A 78 -17.61 -22.78 -10.39
C ASP A 78 -18.53 -22.94 -9.17
N ASP A 79 -17.95 -23.07 -7.97
CA ASP A 79 -18.62 -23.63 -6.79
C ASP A 79 -18.78 -22.65 -5.62
N ARG A 80 -18.17 -21.46 -5.69
CA ARG A 80 -18.08 -20.53 -4.56
C ARG A 80 -18.06 -19.05 -4.95
N GLY A 81 -18.47 -18.22 -4.00
CA GLY A 81 -18.50 -16.76 -4.14
C GLY A 81 -19.62 -16.26 -5.05
N LEU A 82 -19.44 -15.03 -5.53
CA LEU A 82 -20.33 -14.35 -6.46
C LEU A 82 -19.67 -14.31 -7.83
N LEU A 83 -20.29 -14.96 -8.81
CA LEU A 83 -19.94 -14.82 -10.22
C LEU A 83 -20.43 -13.44 -10.71
N VAL A 84 -19.50 -12.66 -11.25
CA VAL A 84 -19.77 -11.32 -11.77
C VAL A 84 -19.24 -11.18 -13.19
N LYS A 85 -19.85 -10.29 -13.97
CA LYS A 85 -19.34 -9.84 -15.26
C LYS A 85 -18.82 -8.41 -15.12
N MET A 86 -17.53 -8.23 -15.31
CA MET A 86 -16.85 -6.93 -15.29
C MET A 86 -17.22 -6.12 -16.53
N LYS A 87 -17.42 -4.80 -16.37
CA LYS A 87 -17.56 -3.90 -17.53
C LYS A 87 -16.27 -3.80 -18.34
N ASN A 88 -15.13 -3.86 -17.66
CA ASN A 88 -13.79 -3.90 -18.23
C ASN A 88 -12.96 -4.96 -17.50
N GLU A 89 -12.41 -5.92 -18.24
CA GLU A 89 -11.64 -7.05 -17.72
C GLU A 89 -10.35 -6.63 -16.98
N ASN A 90 -9.82 -5.45 -17.30
CA ASN A 90 -8.56 -4.93 -16.74
C ASN A 90 -8.78 -4.06 -15.48
N LEU A 91 -10.03 -3.67 -15.17
CA LEU A 91 -10.35 -2.78 -14.06
C LEU A 91 -11.10 -3.53 -12.96
N LEU A 92 -10.37 -3.96 -11.93
CA LEU A 92 -10.94 -4.55 -10.72
C LEU A 92 -11.64 -3.47 -9.89
N SER A 93 -12.92 -3.24 -10.17
CA SER A 93 -13.75 -2.22 -9.52
C SER A 93 -15.08 -2.80 -9.07
N THR A 94 -15.87 -2.01 -8.34
CA THR A 94 -17.25 -2.35 -7.98
C THR A 94 -18.22 -2.26 -9.16
N ALA A 95 -17.77 -1.78 -10.32
CA ALA A 95 -18.55 -1.71 -11.54
C ALA A 95 -18.62 -3.08 -12.25
N TYR A 96 -19.51 -3.93 -11.76
CA TYR A 96 -19.79 -5.24 -12.34
C TYR A 96 -21.29 -5.57 -12.28
N ASP A 97 -21.73 -6.43 -13.18
CA ASP A 97 -23.07 -7.00 -13.14
C ASP A 97 -23.03 -8.32 -12.36
N LYS A 98 -23.95 -8.51 -11.41
CA LYS A 98 -24.09 -9.79 -10.68
C LYS A 98 -24.69 -10.82 -11.62
N VAL A 99 -24.07 -12.01 -11.69
CA VAL A 99 -24.53 -13.11 -12.54
C VAL A 99 -25.22 -14.16 -11.69
N ALA A 100 -24.49 -14.79 -10.78
CA ALA A 100 -25.00 -15.81 -9.88
C ALA A 100 -24.14 -15.92 -8.61
N GLU A 101 -24.69 -16.42 -7.52
CA GLU A 101 -24.00 -16.59 -6.23
C GLU A 101 -24.22 -17.98 -5.65
N ALA A 102 -23.18 -18.57 -5.08
CA ALA A 102 -23.26 -19.86 -4.42
C ALA A 102 -24.02 -19.73 -3.08
N LYS A 103 -25.02 -20.59 -2.83
CA LYS A 103 -25.81 -20.52 -1.58
C LYS A 103 -25.19 -21.28 -0.41
N LYS A 104 -24.42 -22.35 -0.69
CA LYS A 104 -23.77 -23.17 0.34
C LYS A 104 -22.26 -23.01 0.30
N SER A 105 -21.58 -23.49 1.33
CA SER A 105 -20.11 -23.54 1.38
C SER A 105 -19.52 -24.58 0.40
N GLN A 106 -20.26 -25.65 0.09
CA GLN A 106 -19.84 -26.74 -0.80
C GLN A 106 -21.03 -27.29 -1.60
N GLY A 107 -20.74 -27.98 -2.70
CA GLY A 107 -21.74 -28.66 -3.53
C GLY A 107 -22.56 -27.73 -4.43
N ASN A 108 -22.05 -26.54 -4.73
CA ASN A 108 -22.65 -25.63 -5.72
C ASN A 108 -21.99 -25.81 -7.09
N SER A 109 -22.67 -25.41 -8.15
CA SER A 109 -22.08 -25.32 -9.50
C SER A 109 -22.82 -24.29 -10.34
N PHE A 110 -22.13 -23.26 -10.80
CA PHE A 110 -22.67 -22.27 -11.74
C PHE A 110 -22.94 -22.91 -13.11
N LEU A 111 -22.03 -23.77 -13.57
CA LEU A 111 -22.16 -24.51 -14.82
C LEU A 111 -23.40 -25.41 -14.83
N LYS A 112 -23.61 -26.19 -13.76
CA LYS A 112 -24.75 -27.13 -13.67
C LYS A 112 -26.02 -26.51 -13.09
N GLY A 113 -25.94 -25.30 -12.54
CA GLY A 113 -27.09 -24.63 -11.91
C GLY A 113 -27.46 -25.19 -10.53
N ILE A 114 -26.53 -25.86 -9.84
CA ILE A 114 -26.79 -26.55 -8.59
C ILE A 114 -26.59 -25.58 -7.42
N THR A 115 -27.62 -25.40 -6.59
CA THR A 115 -27.56 -24.66 -5.32
C THR A 115 -27.03 -23.21 -5.46
N ILE A 116 -27.41 -22.54 -6.55
CA ILE A 116 -27.00 -21.15 -6.83
C ILE A 116 -28.21 -20.22 -6.77
N GLN A 117 -27.96 -18.94 -6.48
CA GLN A 117 -28.90 -17.85 -6.69
C GLN A 117 -28.54 -17.16 -8.00
N VAL A 118 -29.45 -17.18 -8.98
CA VAL A 118 -29.24 -16.49 -10.26
C VAL A 118 -29.79 -15.07 -10.18
N TYR A 119 -28.97 -14.09 -10.53
CA TYR A 119 -29.35 -12.68 -10.61
C TYR A 119 -29.63 -12.25 -12.06
N ASN A 120 -28.89 -12.80 -13.02
CA ASN A 120 -29.09 -12.54 -14.44
C ASN A 120 -28.89 -13.82 -15.26
N GLN A 121 -29.99 -14.35 -15.79
CA GLN A 121 -30.00 -15.59 -16.55
C GLN A 121 -29.23 -15.47 -17.87
N GLY A 122 -29.41 -14.37 -18.62
CA GLY A 122 -28.74 -14.17 -19.90
C GLY A 122 -27.21 -14.13 -19.77
N LEU A 123 -26.69 -13.48 -18.72
CA LEU A 123 -25.25 -13.47 -18.43
C LEU A 123 -24.74 -14.83 -17.95
N LEU A 124 -25.56 -15.61 -17.25
CA LEU A 124 -25.19 -16.95 -16.81
C LEU A 124 -25.11 -17.90 -18.01
N ASP A 125 -26.03 -17.79 -18.95
CA ASP A 125 -26.02 -18.59 -20.18
C ASP A 125 -24.86 -18.18 -21.09
N GLU A 126 -24.55 -16.89 -21.23
CA GLU A 126 -23.33 -16.42 -21.89
C GLU A 126 -22.08 -17.05 -21.26
N TYR A 127 -21.96 -17.03 -19.93
CA TYR A 127 -20.84 -17.66 -19.22
C TYR A 127 -20.71 -19.15 -19.52
N ARG A 128 -21.83 -19.89 -19.48
CA ARG A 128 -21.87 -21.33 -19.77
C ARG A 128 -21.47 -21.62 -21.21
N ASN A 129 -22.01 -20.87 -22.17
CA ASN A 129 -21.70 -21.00 -23.59
C ASN A 129 -20.21 -20.75 -23.87
N LEU A 130 -19.62 -19.74 -23.22
CA LEU A 130 -18.19 -19.46 -23.33
C LEU A 130 -17.35 -20.62 -22.76
N LYS A 131 -17.73 -21.19 -21.62
CA LYS A 131 -17.04 -22.36 -21.04
C LYS A 131 -17.13 -23.58 -21.94
N GLU A 132 -18.30 -23.85 -22.53
CA GLU A 132 -18.47 -24.93 -23.50
C GLU A 132 -17.63 -24.70 -24.76
N MET A 133 -17.60 -23.47 -25.28
CA MET A 133 -16.77 -23.09 -26.43
C MET A 133 -15.28 -23.30 -26.14
N GLY A 134 -14.80 -22.90 -24.96
CA GLY A 134 -13.42 -23.15 -24.52
C GLY A 134 -13.09 -24.64 -24.49
N ASN A 135 -14.00 -25.48 -24.00
CA ASN A 135 -13.85 -26.93 -24.02
C ASN A 135 -13.79 -27.50 -25.45
N LYS A 136 -14.67 -27.04 -26.35
CA LYS A 136 -14.66 -27.43 -27.77
C LYS A 136 -13.34 -27.07 -28.46
N ILE A 137 -12.83 -25.86 -28.25
CA ILE A 137 -11.53 -25.42 -28.78
C ILE A 137 -10.39 -26.31 -28.23
N ALA A 138 -10.41 -26.62 -26.94
CA ALA A 138 -9.40 -27.46 -26.31
C ALA A 138 -9.44 -28.91 -26.83
N LEU A 139 -10.63 -29.46 -27.06
CA LEU A 139 -10.81 -30.79 -27.68
C LEU A 139 -10.35 -30.81 -29.13
N TRP A 140 -10.71 -29.79 -29.93
CA TRP A 140 -10.27 -29.68 -31.32
C TRP A 140 -8.75 -29.56 -31.45
N LYS A 141 -8.07 -28.83 -30.56
CA LYS A 141 -6.59 -28.78 -30.53
C LYS A 141 -5.93 -30.12 -30.21
N LYS A 142 -6.68 -31.11 -29.73
CA LYS A 142 -6.25 -32.49 -29.49
C LYS A 142 -6.75 -33.46 -30.56
N SER A 143 -7.51 -33.00 -31.56
CA SER A 143 -8.06 -33.86 -32.60
C SER A 143 -6.95 -34.37 -33.53
N GLU A 144 -7.26 -35.46 -34.24
CA GLU A 144 -6.42 -35.97 -35.33
C GLU A 144 -6.23 -34.90 -36.41
N GLU A 145 -7.29 -34.19 -36.81
CA GLU A 145 -7.21 -33.12 -37.82
C GLU A 145 -6.15 -32.05 -37.49
N TYR A 146 -6.12 -31.55 -36.25
CA TYR A 146 -5.13 -30.56 -35.83
C TYR A 146 -3.72 -31.18 -35.79
N THR A 147 -3.62 -32.40 -35.25
CA THR A 147 -2.35 -33.12 -35.11
C THR A 147 -1.73 -33.43 -36.47
N ASP A 148 -2.53 -33.93 -37.42
CA ASP A 148 -2.13 -34.23 -38.80
C ASP A 148 -1.68 -32.98 -39.54
N LYS A 149 -2.36 -31.85 -39.34
CA LYS A 149 -1.97 -30.58 -39.95
C LYS A 149 -0.64 -30.07 -39.40
N VAL A 150 -0.39 -30.24 -38.10
CA VAL A 150 0.93 -29.93 -37.49
C VAL A 150 2.02 -30.86 -38.02
N VAL A 151 1.75 -32.17 -38.14
CA VAL A 151 2.67 -33.16 -38.70
C VAL A 151 2.96 -32.85 -40.17
N MET A 152 1.95 -32.48 -40.97
CA MET A 152 2.09 -32.10 -42.37
C MET A 152 3.09 -30.96 -42.54
N TYR A 153 2.96 -29.86 -41.77
CA TYR A 153 3.93 -28.76 -41.82
C TYR A 153 5.34 -29.20 -41.43
N LYS A 154 5.47 -30.05 -40.41
CA LYS A 154 6.77 -30.60 -39.97
C LYS A 154 7.43 -31.44 -41.08
N THR A 155 6.67 -32.33 -41.72
CA THR A 155 7.15 -33.19 -42.80
C THR A 155 7.54 -32.38 -44.05
N LYS A 156 6.70 -31.44 -44.48
CA LYS A 156 7.01 -30.54 -45.62
C LYS A 156 8.29 -29.74 -45.37
N LYS A 157 8.49 -29.20 -44.16
CA LYS A 157 9.74 -28.51 -43.78
C LYS A 157 10.97 -29.42 -43.86
N GLN A 158 10.85 -30.67 -43.38
CA GLN A 158 11.94 -31.64 -43.45
C GLN A 158 12.29 -32.04 -44.90
N GLN A 159 11.27 -32.22 -45.75
CA GLN A 159 11.47 -32.52 -47.18
C GLN A 159 12.17 -31.37 -47.91
N LEU A 160 11.70 -30.12 -47.74
CA LEU A 160 12.34 -28.94 -48.32
C LEU A 160 13.79 -28.77 -47.84
N THR A 161 14.06 -29.05 -46.57
CA THR A 161 15.43 -28.99 -46.02
C THR A 161 16.34 -30.07 -46.62
N LYS A 162 15.82 -31.29 -46.85
CA LYS A 162 16.58 -32.39 -47.48
C LYS A 162 16.89 -32.07 -48.95
N GLN A 163 15.90 -31.60 -49.71
CA GLN A 163 16.05 -31.23 -51.12
C GLN A 163 17.00 -30.05 -51.32
N LYS A 164 16.97 -29.07 -50.40
CA LYS A 164 17.91 -27.93 -50.40
C LYS A 164 19.37 -28.33 -50.13
N LYS A 165 19.62 -29.41 -49.38
CA LYS A 165 21.00 -29.87 -49.08
C LYS A 165 21.69 -30.53 -50.27
N THR A 166 20.94 -30.99 -51.27
CA THR A 166 21.45 -31.68 -52.46
C THR A 166 21.69 -30.74 -53.66
N LEU A 167 21.39 -29.44 -53.52
CA LEU A 167 21.46 -28.45 -54.60
C LEU A 167 22.63 -27.47 -54.41
N ASP A 168 23.21 -27.00 -55.52
CA ASP A 168 24.25 -25.96 -55.52
C ASP A 168 23.67 -24.62 -55.07
N LYS A 169 24.36 -23.92 -54.15
CA LYS A 169 23.93 -22.65 -53.56
C LYS A 169 23.77 -21.52 -54.59
N LYS A 170 24.35 -21.64 -55.78
CA LYS A 170 24.24 -20.66 -56.88
C LYS A 170 23.17 -21.02 -57.92
N SER A 171 22.49 -22.16 -57.79
CA SER A 171 21.48 -22.58 -58.77
C SER A 171 20.14 -21.83 -58.56
N THR A 172 19.42 -21.61 -59.65
CA THR A 172 18.06 -21.07 -59.64
C THR A 172 17.10 -21.95 -58.85
N GLU A 173 17.27 -23.29 -58.86
CA GLU A 173 16.43 -24.15 -58.04
C GLU A 173 16.69 -23.97 -56.54
N TYR A 174 17.94 -23.69 -56.12
CA TYR A 174 18.24 -23.43 -54.72
C TYR A 174 17.54 -22.17 -54.21
N THR A 175 17.51 -21.09 -55.02
CA THR A 175 16.77 -19.86 -54.67
C THR A 175 15.28 -20.10 -54.55
N ASP A 176 14.68 -20.90 -55.44
CA ASP A 176 13.25 -21.25 -55.39
C ASP A 176 12.91 -22.08 -54.14
N PHE A 177 13.77 -23.01 -53.73
CA PHE A 177 13.57 -23.79 -52.52
C PHE A 177 13.71 -22.95 -51.25
N VAL A 178 14.56 -21.91 -51.26
CA VAL A 178 14.66 -20.94 -50.16
C VAL A 178 13.38 -20.11 -50.06
N GLU A 179 12.80 -19.71 -51.18
CA GLU A 179 11.53 -18.96 -51.23
C GLU A 179 10.36 -19.83 -50.74
N LYS A 180 10.22 -21.06 -51.24
CA LYS A 180 9.21 -22.03 -50.76
C LYS A 180 9.32 -22.35 -49.27
N GLU A 181 10.55 -22.42 -48.72
CA GLU A 181 10.77 -22.60 -47.28
C GLU A 181 10.27 -21.39 -46.47
N LYS A 182 10.47 -20.16 -46.99
CA LYS A 182 9.95 -18.93 -46.37
C LYS A 182 8.42 -18.89 -46.43
N GLU A 183 7.84 -19.18 -47.59
CA GLU A 183 6.39 -19.25 -47.79
C GLU A 183 5.74 -20.27 -46.84
N LEU A 184 6.28 -21.49 -46.75
CA LEU A 184 5.76 -22.53 -45.85
C LEU A 184 5.88 -22.14 -44.37
N LYS A 185 6.98 -21.47 -43.97
CA LYS A 185 7.12 -20.94 -42.60
C LYS A 185 6.10 -19.85 -42.31
N GLN A 186 5.83 -19.00 -43.29
CA GLN A 186 4.85 -17.92 -43.19
C GLN A 186 3.43 -18.50 -43.12
N GLU A 187 3.09 -19.47 -43.97
CA GLU A 187 1.78 -20.15 -43.96
C GLU A 187 1.50 -20.86 -42.62
N GLU A 188 2.48 -21.57 -42.05
CA GLU A 188 2.31 -22.20 -40.73
C GLU A 188 2.10 -21.14 -39.64
N LYS A 189 2.83 -20.03 -39.70
CA LYS A 189 2.69 -18.91 -38.76
C LYS A 189 1.30 -18.30 -38.85
N ASP A 190 0.81 -18.05 -40.07
CA ASP A 190 -0.51 -17.46 -40.31
C ASP A 190 -1.63 -18.40 -39.90
N TRP A 191 -1.51 -19.69 -40.16
CA TRP A 191 -2.45 -20.71 -39.66
C TRP A 191 -2.51 -20.73 -38.13
N LYS A 192 -1.35 -20.75 -37.45
CA LYS A 192 -1.29 -20.68 -35.98
C LYS A 192 -1.86 -19.38 -35.44
N ASN A 193 -1.61 -18.26 -36.12
CA ASN A 193 -2.13 -16.96 -35.71
C ASN A 193 -3.65 -16.89 -35.84
N LYS A 194 -4.24 -17.39 -36.94
CA LYS A 194 -5.70 -17.46 -37.13
C LYS A 194 -6.39 -18.22 -35.99
N ILE A 195 -5.82 -19.35 -35.56
CA ILE A 195 -6.37 -20.14 -34.44
C ILE A 195 -6.28 -19.36 -33.13
N LYS A 196 -5.12 -18.74 -32.86
CA LYS A 196 -4.92 -17.93 -31.66
C LYS A 196 -5.87 -16.75 -31.63
N GLU A 197 -6.05 -16.05 -32.73
CA GLU A 197 -6.94 -14.90 -32.86
C GLU A 197 -8.41 -15.29 -32.68
N TYR A 198 -8.83 -16.43 -33.25
CA TYR A 198 -10.15 -16.98 -33.04
C TYR A 198 -10.41 -17.29 -31.56
N GLU A 199 -9.50 -18.02 -30.91
CA GLU A 199 -9.59 -18.34 -29.47
C GLU A 199 -9.55 -17.08 -28.60
N GLU A 200 -8.74 -16.10 -28.96
CA GLU A 200 -8.61 -14.84 -28.23
C GLU A 200 -9.92 -14.04 -28.27
N THR A 201 -10.50 -13.90 -29.46
CA THR A 201 -11.67 -13.05 -29.72
C THR A 201 -12.96 -13.69 -29.22
N HIS A 202 -13.13 -14.99 -29.43
CA HIS A 202 -14.40 -15.67 -29.15
C HIS A 202 -14.45 -16.29 -27.76
N TYR A 203 -13.31 -16.59 -27.13
CA TYR A 203 -13.27 -17.23 -25.83
C TYR A 203 -12.50 -16.42 -24.78
N LYS A 204 -11.19 -16.16 -24.96
CA LYS A 204 -10.34 -15.61 -23.89
C LYS A 204 -10.75 -14.20 -23.45
N LYS A 205 -10.98 -13.27 -24.39
CA LYS A 205 -11.44 -11.91 -24.05
C LYS A 205 -12.83 -11.90 -23.41
N PRO A 206 -13.85 -12.57 -23.98
CA PRO A 206 -15.17 -12.63 -23.35
C PRO A 206 -15.16 -13.29 -21.96
N ILE A 207 -14.50 -14.44 -21.80
CA ILE A 207 -14.49 -15.16 -20.51
C ILE A 207 -13.69 -14.41 -19.44
N ALA A 208 -12.67 -13.63 -19.82
CA ALA A 208 -11.88 -12.83 -18.89
C ALA A 208 -12.70 -11.76 -18.15
N LYS A 209 -13.84 -11.35 -18.72
CA LYS A 209 -14.79 -10.45 -18.04
C LYS A 209 -15.52 -11.14 -16.89
N PHE A 210 -15.62 -12.46 -16.87
CA PHE A 210 -16.27 -13.20 -15.80
C PHE A 210 -15.27 -13.52 -14.69
N ARG A 211 -15.55 -13.04 -13.48
CA ARG A 211 -14.69 -13.23 -12.30
C ARG A 211 -15.50 -13.76 -11.13
N SER A 212 -14.80 -14.45 -10.23
CA SER A 212 -15.36 -14.82 -8.93
C SER A 212 -14.95 -13.78 -7.89
N LEU A 213 -15.95 -13.22 -7.23
CA LEU A 213 -15.81 -12.21 -6.20
C LEU A 213 -16.22 -12.81 -4.86
N THR A 214 -15.36 -12.68 -3.86
CA THR A 214 -15.72 -12.88 -2.46
C THR A 214 -15.70 -11.54 -1.74
N LYS A 215 -16.46 -11.45 -0.66
CA LYS A 215 -16.49 -10.27 0.20
C LYS A 215 -15.90 -10.64 1.55
N SER A 216 -15.10 -9.75 2.09
CA SER A 216 -14.61 -9.85 3.46
C SER A 216 -14.87 -8.55 4.20
N VAL A 217 -15.05 -8.66 5.51
CA VAL A 217 -15.16 -7.50 6.39
C VAL A 217 -13.75 -7.10 6.81
N LYS A 218 -13.42 -5.82 6.68
CA LYS A 218 -12.14 -5.24 7.10
C LYS A 218 -12.42 -4.00 7.94
N LYS A 219 -11.43 -3.57 8.72
CA LYS A 219 -11.54 -2.39 9.60
C LYS A 219 -10.42 -1.38 9.36
N TYR A 220 -10.74 -0.10 9.57
CA TYR A 220 -9.80 1.00 9.77
C TYR A 220 -9.94 1.53 11.19
N GLU A 221 -8.82 1.73 11.87
CA GLU A 221 -8.78 2.50 13.11
C GLU A 221 -8.69 3.99 12.79
N ILE A 222 -9.61 4.80 13.30
CA ILE A 222 -9.63 6.24 13.10
C ILE A 222 -9.55 6.91 14.47
N LEU A 223 -8.56 7.78 14.66
CA LEU A 223 -8.49 8.66 15.81
C LEU A 223 -9.41 9.86 15.56
N ASN A 224 -10.11 10.33 16.59
CA ASN A 224 -11.00 11.48 16.52
C ASN A 224 -10.54 12.59 17.48
N ASN A 225 -10.72 13.83 17.05
CA ASN A 225 -10.44 15.05 17.81
C ASN A 225 -9.04 15.02 18.43
N ILE A 226 -8.05 15.27 17.57
CA ILE A 226 -6.63 15.13 17.86
C ILE A 226 -6.04 16.52 18.03
N THR A 227 -5.37 16.75 19.15
CA THR A 227 -4.48 17.90 19.36
C THR A 227 -3.05 17.39 19.28
N LEU A 228 -2.22 18.03 18.44
CA LEU A 228 -0.80 17.74 18.34
C LEU A 228 0.01 18.99 18.65
N ILE A 229 1.04 18.82 19.45
CA ILE A 229 2.08 19.81 19.68
C ILE A 229 3.38 19.24 19.12
N LEU A 230 3.91 19.90 18.10
CA LEU A 230 5.15 19.53 17.46
C LEU A 230 6.21 20.58 17.81
N HIS A 231 7.40 20.13 18.16
CA HIS A 231 8.58 20.99 18.25
C HIS A 231 9.61 20.54 17.22
N ILE A 232 10.03 21.46 16.36
CA ILE A 232 10.98 21.21 15.29
C ILE A 232 12.26 21.98 15.57
N GLN A 233 13.39 21.26 15.63
CA GLN A 233 14.72 21.86 15.63
C GLN A 233 15.40 21.51 14.31
N ALA A 234 15.93 22.52 13.63
CA ALA A 234 16.63 22.38 12.36
C ALA A 234 17.59 23.56 12.17
N GLU A 235 18.25 23.60 11.02
CA GLU A 235 18.96 24.81 10.57
C GLU A 235 17.98 25.98 10.40
N GLU A 236 18.45 27.21 10.62
CA GLU A 236 17.62 28.41 10.63
C GLU A 236 16.87 28.62 9.30
N SER A 237 17.51 28.33 8.17
CA SER A 237 16.89 28.36 6.84
C SER A 237 15.71 27.39 6.74
N VAL A 238 15.84 26.18 7.27
CA VAL A 238 14.78 25.16 7.26
C VAL A 238 13.61 25.58 8.15
N LEU A 239 13.89 26.17 9.32
CA LEU A 239 12.83 26.68 10.18
C LEU A 239 12.06 27.83 9.52
N GLN A 240 12.76 28.73 8.85
CA GLN A 240 12.16 29.84 8.11
C GLN A 240 11.29 29.33 6.95
N ASP A 241 11.79 28.38 6.16
CA ASP A 241 11.03 27.76 5.08
C ASP A 241 9.74 27.11 5.61
N ILE A 242 9.78 26.43 6.75
CA ILE A 242 8.59 25.85 7.38
C ILE A 242 7.62 26.96 7.79
N MET A 243 8.10 28.05 8.40
CA MET A 243 7.26 29.16 8.83
C MET A 243 6.53 29.84 7.67
N GLU A 244 7.21 30.01 6.53
CA GLU A 244 6.63 30.64 5.34
C GLU A 244 5.57 29.76 4.66
N ASN A 245 5.71 28.43 4.75
CA ASN A 245 4.88 27.48 4.02
C ASN A 245 3.91 26.67 4.91
N ILE A 246 3.86 26.90 6.23
CA ILE A 246 3.10 26.04 7.16
C ILE A 246 1.62 25.96 6.81
N TYR A 247 1.03 27.05 6.32
CA TYR A 247 -0.39 27.12 5.97
C TYR A 247 -0.74 26.37 4.68
N ASP A 248 0.25 25.86 3.94
CA ASP A 248 0.05 24.92 2.84
C ASP A 248 -0.11 23.46 3.33
N LEU A 249 0.04 23.21 4.63
CA LEU A 249 -0.17 21.90 5.24
C LEU A 249 -1.67 21.55 5.26
N LYS A 250 -2.15 20.87 4.22
CA LYS A 250 -3.57 20.51 4.07
C LYS A 250 -4.01 19.28 4.85
N SER A 251 -3.11 18.33 5.05
CA SER A 251 -3.42 17.03 5.66
C SER A 251 -2.20 16.43 6.33
N LEU A 252 -2.41 15.69 7.41
CA LEU A 252 -1.38 14.89 8.06
C LEU A 252 -1.88 13.45 8.23
N GLY A 253 -1.16 12.50 7.64
CA GLY A 253 -1.63 11.12 7.48
C GLY A 253 -2.15 10.87 6.07
N ARG A 254 -3.45 10.55 5.92
CA ARG A 254 -4.06 10.34 4.60
C ARG A 254 -4.45 11.66 3.97
N SER A 255 -4.56 11.70 2.65
CA SER A 255 -4.95 12.92 1.90
C SER A 255 -6.32 13.47 2.28
N GLU A 256 -7.20 12.63 2.82
CA GLU A 256 -8.52 13.02 3.31
C GLU A 256 -8.54 13.46 4.79
N ASP A 257 -7.45 13.27 5.53
CA ASP A 257 -7.34 13.63 6.95
C ASP A 257 -6.81 15.06 7.09
N PHE A 258 -7.72 16.03 7.00
CA PHE A 258 -7.39 17.45 7.06
C PHE A 258 -6.76 17.87 8.40
N VAL A 259 -5.99 18.95 8.38
CA VAL A 259 -5.34 19.52 9.55
C VAL A 259 -5.50 21.03 9.59
N ASP A 260 -5.77 21.55 10.78
CA ASP A 260 -5.83 22.96 11.09
C ASP A 260 -4.59 23.37 11.87
N VAL A 261 -3.90 24.41 11.40
CA VAL A 261 -2.73 24.98 12.09
C VAL A 261 -3.24 26.04 13.06
N GLU A 262 -3.27 25.73 14.36
CA GLU A 262 -3.77 26.64 15.39
C GLU A 262 -2.71 27.67 15.80
N GLU A 263 -1.45 27.25 15.89
CA GLU A 263 -0.35 28.12 16.29
C GLU A 263 0.95 27.71 15.61
N ILE A 264 1.76 28.70 15.26
CA ILE A 264 3.17 28.53 14.91
C ILE A 264 4.00 29.60 15.63
N LYS A 265 5.02 29.19 16.36
CA LYS A 265 5.85 30.11 17.16
C LYS A 265 7.28 29.62 17.28
N LEU A 266 8.24 30.50 17.01
CA LEU A 266 9.64 30.26 17.36
C LEU A 266 9.80 30.48 18.88
N VAL A 267 10.30 29.47 19.59
CA VAL A 267 10.38 29.43 21.05
C VAL A 267 11.81 29.15 21.52
N ASP A 268 12.14 29.68 22.69
CA ASP A 268 13.36 29.37 23.42
C ASP A 268 13.06 28.29 24.45
N LEU A 269 13.63 27.12 24.23
CA LEU A 269 13.55 25.97 25.12
C LEU A 269 14.56 26.10 26.26
N VAL A 270 14.10 25.83 27.48
CA VAL A 270 14.89 25.89 28.72
C VAL A 270 15.09 24.49 29.31
N GLU A 271 16.03 24.35 30.23
CA GLU A 271 16.15 23.12 31.03
C GLU A 271 15.06 23.10 32.12
N PRO A 272 14.61 21.92 32.56
CA PRO A 272 13.67 21.83 33.67
C PRO A 272 14.29 22.34 34.97
N GLU A 273 13.60 23.26 35.66
CA GLU A 273 14.01 23.80 36.96
C GLU A 273 13.20 23.21 38.13
N GLU A 274 12.07 22.56 37.82
CA GLU A 274 11.15 21.95 38.78
C GLU A 274 10.52 20.68 38.18
N GLU A 275 9.81 19.91 39.01
CA GLU A 275 9.06 18.76 38.51
C GLU A 275 7.88 19.23 37.64
N ILE A 276 7.89 18.81 36.38
CA ILE A 276 6.83 19.11 35.41
C ILE A 276 6.19 17.81 34.97
N ILE A 277 4.88 17.69 35.22
CA ILE A 277 4.08 16.55 34.80
C ILE A 277 3.35 16.92 33.51
N SER A 278 3.56 16.13 32.45
CA SER A 278 2.91 16.38 31.17
C SER A 278 1.41 16.09 31.22
N SER A 279 0.63 16.98 30.64
CA SER A 279 -0.81 16.77 30.36
C SER A 279 -1.06 16.06 29.02
N TYR A 280 -0.01 15.81 28.24
CA TYR A 280 -0.09 15.21 26.91
C TYR A 280 0.58 13.84 26.87
N SER A 281 0.03 12.96 26.05
CA SER A 281 0.77 11.78 25.64
C SER A 281 1.89 12.18 24.68
N ALA A 282 3.00 11.45 24.67
CA ALA A 282 4.14 11.77 23.83
C ALA A 282 4.81 10.52 23.27
N TYR A 283 5.49 10.72 22.14
CA TYR A 283 6.62 9.87 21.81
C TYR A 283 7.86 10.38 22.52
N VAL A 284 8.55 9.48 23.20
CA VAL A 284 9.82 9.74 23.88
C VAL A 284 10.88 8.77 23.38
N ASN A 285 12.13 9.20 23.31
CA ASN A 285 13.24 8.34 22.93
C ASN A 285 13.38 7.24 23.99
N TYR A 286 13.46 5.97 23.56
CA TYR A 286 13.56 4.83 24.48
C TYR A 286 14.76 4.92 25.43
N ARG A 287 15.86 5.57 25.00
CA ARG A 287 17.05 5.74 25.84
C ARG A 287 16.86 6.80 26.93
N ASP A 288 15.91 7.71 26.76
CA ASP A 288 15.66 8.79 27.70
C ASP A 288 14.65 8.39 28.79
N THR A 289 14.01 7.22 28.72
CA THR A 289 13.00 6.83 29.73
C THR A 289 13.61 6.11 30.93
N LYS A 290 13.24 6.52 32.15
CA LYS A 290 13.49 5.80 33.42
C LYS A 290 12.19 5.50 34.17
N PRO A 291 12.08 4.36 34.89
CA PRO A 291 10.94 4.08 35.78
C PRO A 291 10.97 4.97 37.02
N ILE A 292 9.81 5.26 37.61
CA ILE A 292 9.68 6.05 38.86
C ILE A 292 10.45 5.45 40.06
N ASN A 293 10.59 4.12 40.12
CA ASN A 293 11.14 3.39 41.27
C ASN A 293 12.61 2.94 41.09
N ASN A 294 13.34 3.39 40.06
CA ASN A 294 14.66 2.82 39.72
C ASN A 294 15.74 3.87 39.47
N VAL A 295 16.97 3.55 39.88
CA VAL A 295 18.21 4.27 39.55
C VAL A 295 18.56 3.96 38.09
N GLY A 296 18.25 4.87 37.17
CA GLY A 296 18.59 4.72 35.76
C GLY A 296 18.93 6.07 35.13
N ASP A 297 19.80 6.06 34.13
CA ASP A 297 20.35 7.28 33.47
C ASP A 297 19.35 8.00 32.54
N GLY A 298 18.06 7.64 32.60
CA GLY A 298 17.01 8.25 31.79
C GLY A 298 16.64 9.64 32.28
N ASN A 299 16.20 10.49 31.37
CA ASN A 299 15.84 11.89 31.64
C ASN A 299 14.33 12.15 31.62
N ILE A 300 13.52 11.12 31.42
CA ILE A 300 12.05 11.20 31.42
C ILE A 300 11.52 10.12 32.35
N ILE A 301 10.80 10.57 33.38
CA ILE A 301 10.19 9.70 34.37
C ILE A 301 8.84 9.24 33.83
N VAL A 302 8.68 7.93 33.65
CA VAL A 302 7.38 7.35 33.31
C VAL A 302 6.65 7.01 34.61
N LEU A 303 5.53 7.69 34.87
CA LEU A 303 4.79 7.65 36.12
C LEU A 303 3.91 6.39 36.21
N THR A 304 4.53 5.22 36.27
CA THR A 304 3.87 3.92 36.31
C THR A 304 4.38 3.06 37.47
N SER A 305 3.51 2.25 38.07
CA SER A 305 3.80 1.53 39.32
C SER A 305 4.98 0.54 39.26
N GLU A 306 5.28 -0.03 38.08
CA GLU A 306 6.41 -0.93 37.86
C GLU A 306 7.00 -0.82 36.44
N GLY A 307 8.32 -0.55 36.34
CA GLY A 307 9.07 -0.55 35.07
C GLY A 307 8.75 0.61 34.11
N ILE A 308 9.39 0.63 32.93
CA ILE A 308 9.02 1.53 31.83
C ILE A 308 7.77 0.92 31.17
N GLN A 309 6.58 1.48 31.44
CA GLN A 309 5.36 1.05 30.76
C GLN A 309 5.03 2.00 29.60
N GLY A 310 4.86 1.44 28.41
CA GLY A 310 4.54 2.17 27.19
C GLY A 310 4.62 1.27 25.97
N THR A 311 4.13 1.75 24.83
CA THR A 311 4.23 0.97 23.59
C THR A 311 5.48 1.36 22.82
N LYS A 312 6.41 0.42 22.64
CA LYS A 312 7.65 0.64 21.89
C LYS A 312 7.40 0.56 20.39
N TYR A 313 7.92 1.54 19.66
CA TYR A 313 7.90 1.62 18.20
C TYR A 313 9.32 1.84 17.65
N TYR A 314 9.53 1.48 16.38
CA TYR A 314 10.73 1.83 15.64
C TYR A 314 10.33 2.73 14.48
N MET A 315 10.70 4.01 14.56
CA MET A 315 10.27 5.01 13.59
C MET A 315 11.41 5.41 12.66
N GLY A 316 11.12 5.45 11.36
CA GLY A 316 12.08 5.94 10.36
C GLY A 316 12.27 7.45 10.47
N THR A 317 13.53 7.90 10.42
CA THR A 317 13.91 9.30 10.61
C THR A 317 14.36 9.97 9.32
N GLU A 318 15.03 9.21 8.45
CA GLU A 318 15.62 9.68 7.20
C GLU A 318 15.01 8.95 6.01
N TYR A 319 14.92 9.64 4.87
CA TYR A 319 14.41 9.06 3.63
C TYR A 319 15.24 9.48 2.42
N LYS A 320 15.17 8.68 1.36
CA LYS A 320 15.60 9.05 0.01
C LYS A 320 14.41 9.13 -0.93
N LYS A 321 14.46 10.03 -1.92
CA LYS A 321 13.45 10.05 -2.99
C LYS A 321 13.87 9.10 -4.11
N GLU A 322 13.01 8.13 -4.42
CA GLU A 322 13.17 7.25 -5.58
C GLU A 322 11.86 7.23 -6.37
N LYS A 323 11.93 7.48 -7.69
CA LYS A 323 10.77 7.47 -8.59
C LYS A 323 9.60 8.34 -8.08
N GLY A 324 9.92 9.51 -7.52
CA GLY A 324 8.93 10.45 -6.95
C GLY A 324 8.35 10.04 -5.59
N LYS A 325 8.82 8.95 -4.98
CA LYS A 325 8.35 8.47 -3.67
C LYS A 325 9.44 8.61 -2.61
N ARG A 326 9.06 8.99 -1.40
CA ARG A 326 9.95 8.96 -0.24
C ARG A 326 10.04 7.52 0.27
N ILE A 327 11.26 6.99 0.35
CA ILE A 327 11.56 5.67 0.89
C ILE A 327 12.40 5.87 2.15
N PHE A 328 11.82 5.59 3.31
CA PHE A 328 12.50 5.69 4.59
C PHE A 328 13.56 4.60 4.73
N LEU A 329 14.75 5.01 5.19
CA LEU A 329 15.91 4.14 5.31
C LEU A 329 15.74 3.18 6.50
N GLN A 330 15.86 1.88 6.25
CA GLN A 330 15.59 0.86 7.27
C GLN A 330 16.63 0.84 8.38
N ASP A 331 17.87 1.22 8.07
CA ASP A 331 19.00 1.40 8.98
C ASP A 331 18.92 2.70 9.78
N LYS A 332 18.01 3.61 9.42
CA LYS A 332 17.76 4.90 10.09
C LYS A 332 16.43 4.87 10.84
N LYS A 333 16.33 3.96 11.81
CA LYS A 333 15.19 3.84 12.72
C LYS A 333 15.60 4.09 14.15
N VAL A 334 14.80 4.87 14.86
CA VAL A 334 15.00 5.15 16.29
C VAL A 334 13.95 4.43 17.13
N PRO A 335 14.35 3.79 18.26
CA PRO A 335 13.41 3.21 19.20
C PRO A 335 12.75 4.32 20.02
N VAL A 336 11.43 4.40 19.94
CA VAL A 336 10.62 5.37 20.70
C VAL A 336 9.59 4.64 21.54
N VAL A 337 9.14 5.26 22.63
CA VAL A 337 8.08 4.76 23.50
C VAL A 337 6.94 5.75 23.45
N TYR A 338 5.72 5.25 23.26
CA TYR A 338 4.51 6.03 23.51
C TYR A 338 4.15 5.96 24.99
N VAL A 339 4.08 7.11 25.63
CA VAL A 339 3.77 7.29 27.05
C VAL A 339 2.63 8.29 27.22
N SER A 340 1.73 8.06 28.18
CA SER A 340 0.62 8.97 28.49
C SER A 340 0.86 9.79 29.76
N ASN A 341 1.52 9.21 30.76
CA ASN A 341 1.85 9.88 32.03
C ASN A 341 3.37 9.90 32.18
N HIS A 342 3.96 11.08 32.00
CA HIS A 342 5.40 11.26 32.13
C HIS A 342 5.72 12.63 32.71
N SER A 343 6.85 12.71 33.40
CA SER A 343 7.38 13.94 33.97
C SER A 343 8.88 14.07 33.71
N VAL A 344 9.37 15.28 33.96
CA VAL A 344 10.80 15.60 34.06
C VAL A 344 11.01 16.44 35.31
N ASP A 345 12.24 16.46 35.81
CA ASP A 345 12.66 17.16 37.01
C ASP A 345 13.99 17.90 36.77
N GLU A 346 14.49 18.62 37.77
CA GLU A 346 15.77 19.34 37.72
C GLU A 346 17.00 18.44 37.43
N GLU A 347 16.89 17.13 37.67
CA GLU A 347 17.97 16.17 37.36
C GLU A 347 17.96 15.72 35.89
N SER A 348 16.86 15.99 35.19
CA SER A 348 16.63 15.53 33.82
C SER A 348 17.44 16.33 32.81
N LYS A 349 18.42 15.68 32.17
CA LYS A 349 19.29 16.30 31.15
C LYS A 349 18.77 16.00 29.75
N ASN A 350 19.21 16.76 28.74
CA ASN A 350 18.91 16.43 27.34
C ASN A 350 17.41 16.37 26.97
N VAL A 351 16.56 16.92 27.83
CA VAL A 351 15.13 17.17 27.63
C VAL A 351 14.93 18.64 27.92
N TRP A 352 13.95 19.27 27.28
CA TRP A 352 13.73 20.70 27.42
C TRP A 352 12.27 21.00 27.73
N ILE A 353 12.03 22.21 28.22
CA ILE A 353 10.71 22.74 28.49
C ILE A 353 10.46 23.93 27.58
N ASP A 354 9.28 23.95 26.99
CA ASP A 354 8.70 25.13 26.35
C ASP A 354 7.59 25.68 27.25
N ASN A 355 7.81 26.90 27.76
CA ASN A 355 6.87 27.63 28.61
C ASN A 355 5.92 28.46 27.73
N ALA A 356 4.70 27.96 27.55
CA ALA A 356 3.68 28.46 26.64
C ALA A 356 2.54 29.17 27.38
N GLY A 357 2.84 30.27 28.07
CA GLY A 357 1.85 30.90 28.96
C GLY A 357 1.61 30.02 30.16
N ASP A 358 0.36 29.57 30.36
CA ASP A 358 -0.02 28.67 31.46
C ASP A 358 0.24 27.19 31.17
N GLU A 359 0.61 26.84 29.93
CA GLU A 359 0.95 25.46 29.55
C GLU A 359 2.47 25.26 29.51
N GLN A 360 2.94 24.10 29.98
CA GLN A 360 4.33 23.67 29.86
C GLN A 360 4.40 22.39 29.03
N TYR A 361 5.29 22.39 28.03
CA TYR A 361 5.47 21.27 27.13
C TYR A 361 6.83 20.61 27.35
N ILE A 362 6.84 19.30 27.57
CA ILE A 362 8.07 18.51 27.65
C ILE A 362 8.54 18.21 26.23
N VAL A 363 9.72 18.69 25.86
CA VAL A 363 10.30 18.57 24.53
C VAL A 363 11.43 17.54 24.54
N ASN A 364 11.17 16.39 23.94
CA ASN A 364 12.16 15.33 23.70
C ASN A 364 12.35 15.10 22.20
N PHE A 365 13.53 15.46 21.67
CA PHE A 365 13.87 15.25 20.27
C PHE A 365 14.25 13.79 20.00
N LEU A 366 13.53 13.14 19.10
CA LEU A 366 13.55 11.68 18.94
C LEU A 366 14.74 11.15 18.13
N GLN A 367 15.35 11.99 17.29
CA GLN A 367 16.39 11.61 16.32
C GLN A 367 17.83 11.90 16.79
N LYS A 368 18.11 11.81 18.09
CA LYS A 368 19.45 12.05 18.65
C LYS A 368 20.44 10.91 18.36
#